data_AF-L8TSR7-F1
#
_entry.id   AF-L8TSR7-F1
#
_cell.length_a   1.000
_cell.length_b   1.000
_cell.length_c   1.000
_cell.angle_alpha   90.00
_cell.angle_beta   90.00
_cell.angle_gamma   90.00
#
_symmetry.space_group_name_H-M   'P 1'
#
loop_
_entity.id
_entity.type
_entity.pdbx_description
1 polymer ?
#
loop_
_entity_poly.entity_id
_entity_poly.type
_entity_poly.pdbx_seq_one_letter_code
_entity_poly.pdbx_strand_id
1 'polypeptide(L)'
;MTSLDSTPQAVPDLPDATGTPAKQIPPAAVARLTLYLRALNTLLADGVERVSSESLAEASGVSSSTLRKDLSHVGSYGTRGVGYEVQYLSRHIAAALGLTHDWKVAIVGAGNLGKALARYGGFESRGFDVVAIFDADQMVVGNEVGWLRVSDVADLETVLHRTGANMVVLALPAAVAQGVCDRVVAAGVHSVLSFAPVMLQVPEGVNLRKVDMATELQILAYHAQRAQAPGQTA
;
A
#
# COMPACT_ATOMS: atom_id res chain seq x y z
N MET A 1 -41.35 31.75 -32.24
CA MET A 1 -40.75 30.41 -32.36
C MET A 1 -39.30 30.54 -31.95
N THR A 2 -39.04 30.22 -30.68
CA THR A 2 -37.78 30.49 -29.98
C THR A 2 -36.88 29.26 -30.16
N SER A 3 -35.83 29.38 -30.96
CA SER A 3 -34.83 28.33 -31.09
C SER A 3 -33.77 28.52 -30.00
N LEU A 4 -33.72 27.56 -29.08
CA LEU A 4 -32.66 27.38 -28.10
C LEU A 4 -31.43 26.83 -28.82
N ASP A 5 -30.41 27.67 -29.00
CA ASP A 5 -29.09 27.23 -29.45
C ASP A 5 -28.27 26.88 -28.20
N SER A 6 -28.07 25.58 -27.98
CA SER A 6 -27.35 25.03 -26.83
C SER A 6 -25.92 24.73 -27.26
N THR A 7 -25.00 25.66 -26.99
CA THR A 7 -23.56 25.45 -27.19
C THR A 7 -23.06 24.36 -26.22
N PRO A 8 -22.39 23.29 -26.68
CA PRO A 8 -21.73 22.36 -25.78
C PRO A 8 -20.49 23.04 -25.19
N GLN A 9 -20.46 23.17 -23.87
CA GLN A 9 -19.31 23.69 -23.12
C GLN A 9 -18.20 22.63 -23.13
N ALA A 10 -17.12 22.90 -23.85
CA ALA A 10 -15.96 22.02 -23.93
C ALA A 10 -15.32 21.83 -22.55
N VAL A 11 -15.13 20.57 -22.16
CA VAL A 11 -14.34 20.17 -21.00
C VAL A 11 -12.87 20.47 -21.33
N PRO A 12 -12.09 21.15 -20.48
CA PRO A 12 -10.69 21.39 -20.77
C PRO A 12 -9.92 20.05 -20.77
N ASP A 13 -9.27 19.76 -21.89
CA ASP A 13 -8.36 18.63 -22.07
C ASP A 13 -7.27 18.64 -20.98
N LEU A 14 -7.11 17.50 -20.30
CA LEU A 14 -5.96 17.22 -19.45
C LEU A 14 -4.72 17.18 -20.35
N PRO A 15 -3.62 17.86 -19.98
CA PRO A 15 -2.44 17.89 -20.83
C PRO A 15 -1.85 16.48 -21.00
N ASP A 16 -1.59 16.15 -22.26
CA ASP A 16 -0.88 14.97 -22.74
C ASP A 16 0.36 14.66 -21.90
N ALA A 17 0.48 13.40 -21.49
CA ALA A 17 1.63 12.87 -20.77
C ALA A 17 2.84 12.71 -21.70
N THR A 18 3.38 13.81 -22.24
CA THR A 18 4.68 13.80 -22.90
C THR A 18 5.78 14.00 -21.86
N GLY A 19 6.61 12.98 -21.72
CA GLY A 19 7.55 12.78 -20.63
C GLY A 19 8.60 13.88 -20.47
N THR A 20 8.62 14.45 -19.26
CA THR A 20 9.84 14.95 -18.63
C THR A 20 10.37 13.81 -17.76
N PRO A 21 11.69 13.52 -17.70
CA PRO A 21 12.19 12.40 -16.90
C PRO A 21 11.66 12.55 -15.47
N ALA A 22 10.83 11.58 -15.05
CA ALA A 22 10.20 11.59 -13.74
C ALA A 22 11.30 11.76 -12.70
N LYS A 23 11.30 12.91 -12.02
CA LYS A 23 12.25 13.22 -10.96
C LYS A 23 12.05 12.14 -9.89
N GLN A 24 12.91 11.11 -9.88
CA GLN A 24 12.75 9.97 -8.99
C GLN A 24 12.60 10.49 -7.56
N ILE A 25 11.48 10.16 -6.94
CA ILE A 25 11.18 10.58 -5.57
C ILE A 25 12.18 9.84 -4.66
N PRO A 26 12.94 10.55 -3.81
CA PRO A 26 13.88 9.90 -2.90
C PRO A 26 13.19 8.84 -2.04
N PRO A 27 13.80 7.66 -1.76
CA PRO A 27 13.16 6.60 -0.97
C PRO A 27 12.63 7.07 0.39
N ALA A 28 13.35 7.97 1.05
CA ALA A 28 12.92 8.57 2.31
C ALA A 28 11.67 9.46 2.16
N ALA A 29 11.52 10.14 1.02
CA ALA A 29 10.32 10.91 0.71
C ALA A 29 9.16 9.99 0.34
N VAL A 30 9.39 8.87 -0.36
CA VAL A 30 8.36 7.84 -0.62
C VAL A 30 7.76 7.34 0.68
N ALA A 31 8.59 6.97 1.66
CA ALA A 31 8.11 6.54 2.97
C ALA A 31 7.23 7.61 3.66
N ARG A 32 7.65 8.88 3.63
CA ARG A 32 6.88 9.98 4.23
C ARG A 32 5.60 10.33 3.46
N LEU A 33 5.59 10.20 2.14
CA LEU A 33 4.39 10.36 1.31
C LEU A 33 3.29 9.37 1.74
N THR A 34 3.63 8.15 2.16
CA THR A 34 2.64 7.21 2.71
C THR A 34 2.03 7.71 4.03
N LEU A 35 2.80 8.43 4.85
CA LEU A 35 2.30 9.05 6.10
C LEU A 35 1.37 10.22 5.78
N TYR A 36 1.73 11.04 4.80
CA TYR A 36 0.91 12.17 4.35
C TYR A 36 -0.42 11.69 3.80
N LEU A 37 -0.40 10.66 2.95
CA LEU A 37 -1.61 10.05 2.41
C LEU A 37 -2.51 9.51 3.51
N ARG A 38 -1.93 8.86 4.54
CA ARG A 38 -2.70 8.39 5.69
C ARG A 38 -3.39 9.56 6.42
N ALA A 39 -2.66 10.63 6.72
CA ALA A 39 -3.22 11.81 7.39
C ALA A 39 -4.31 12.48 6.54
N LEU A 40 -4.11 12.61 5.22
CA LEU A 40 -5.10 13.15 4.29
C LEU A 40 -6.36 12.28 4.21
N ASN A 41 -6.23 10.96 4.25
CA ASN A 41 -7.38 10.05 4.24
C ASN A 41 -8.21 10.18 5.53
N THR A 42 -7.58 10.40 6.68
CA THR A 42 -8.29 10.74 7.93
C THR A 42 -9.05 12.07 7.77
N LEU A 43 -8.38 13.11 7.27
CA LEU A 43 -9.01 14.42 7.03
C LEU A 43 -10.19 14.34 6.03
N LEU A 44 -10.08 13.51 5.00
CA LEU A 44 -11.18 13.25 4.06
C LEU A 44 -12.37 12.57 4.74
N ALA A 45 -12.11 11.56 5.57
CA ALA A 45 -13.16 10.88 6.33
C ALA A 45 -13.88 11.84 7.30
N ASP A 46 -13.16 12.83 7.82
CA ASP A 46 -13.69 13.88 8.70
C ASP A 46 -14.36 15.04 7.93
N GLY A 47 -14.40 14.98 6.59
CA GLY A 47 -15.03 16.00 5.74
C GLY A 47 -14.24 17.31 5.62
N VAL A 48 -12.93 17.31 5.92
CA VAL A 48 -12.08 18.49 5.83
C VAL A 48 -11.71 18.76 4.37
N GLU A 49 -12.13 19.92 3.85
CA GLU A 49 -11.84 20.31 2.46
C GLU A 49 -10.42 20.86 2.27
N ARG A 50 -9.87 21.56 3.27
CA ARG A 50 -8.55 22.20 3.18
C ARG A 50 -7.72 22.02 4.44
N VAL A 51 -6.41 21.85 4.25
CA VAL A 51 -5.43 21.71 5.33
C VAL A 51 -4.20 22.58 5.10
N SER A 52 -3.69 23.20 6.17
CA SER A 52 -2.43 23.95 6.10
C SER A 52 -1.21 23.02 6.03
N SER A 53 -0.07 23.53 5.57
CA SER A 53 1.19 22.76 5.60
C SER A 53 1.72 22.49 7.01
N GLU A 54 1.25 23.23 8.00
CA GLU A 54 1.65 23.05 9.40
C GLU A 54 0.83 21.93 10.03
N SER A 55 -0.50 22.01 9.92
CA SER A 55 -1.43 21.01 10.42
C SER A 55 -1.21 19.64 9.78
N LEU A 56 -0.97 19.58 8.45
CA LEU A 56 -0.70 18.30 7.79
C LEU A 56 0.65 17.70 8.21
N ALA A 57 1.65 18.55 8.47
CA ALA A 57 2.97 18.12 8.90
C ALA A 57 2.91 17.55 10.33
N GLU A 58 2.17 18.22 11.22
CA GLU A 58 1.89 17.76 12.58
C GLU A 58 1.17 16.41 12.58
N ALA A 59 0.07 16.29 11.83
CA ALA A 59 -0.69 15.04 11.71
C ALA A 59 0.14 13.88 11.14
N SER A 60 1.21 14.20 10.41
CA SER A 60 2.10 13.20 9.79
C SER A 60 3.40 12.98 10.57
N GLY A 61 3.64 13.70 11.67
CA GLY A 61 4.86 13.59 12.48
C GLY A 61 6.13 14.10 11.78
N VAL A 62 6.01 15.12 10.92
CA VAL A 62 7.15 15.71 10.18
C VAL A 62 7.18 17.22 10.36
N SER A 63 8.29 17.86 9.97
CA SER A 63 8.35 19.33 9.90
C SER A 63 7.64 19.88 8.66
N SER A 64 7.05 21.07 8.75
CA SER A 64 6.40 21.73 7.61
C SER A 64 7.35 22.02 6.45
N SER A 65 8.63 22.28 6.72
CA SER A 65 9.65 22.48 5.68
C SER A 65 9.98 21.16 4.95
N THR A 66 10.10 20.05 5.68
CA THR A 66 10.24 18.70 5.10
C THR A 66 9.04 18.36 4.23
N LEU A 67 7.82 18.60 4.72
CA LEU A 67 6.59 18.33 3.97
C LEU A 67 6.56 19.12 2.66
N ARG A 68 6.81 20.43 2.68
CA ARG A 68 6.83 21.25 1.45
C ARG A 68 7.90 20.77 0.46
N LYS A 69 9.07 20.37 0.96
CA LYS A 69 10.15 19.81 0.12
C LYS A 69 9.70 18.49 -0.53
N ASP A 70 9.10 17.59 0.23
CA ASP A 70 8.63 16.31 -0.28
C ASP A 70 7.49 16.49 -1.30
N LEU A 71 6.53 17.36 -1.00
CA LEU A 71 5.44 17.68 -1.93
C LEU A 71 5.95 18.29 -3.24
N SER A 72 7.05 19.06 -3.21
CA SER A 72 7.65 19.61 -4.43
C SER A 72 8.15 18.54 -5.43
N HIS A 73 8.36 17.30 -4.97
CA HIS A 73 8.72 16.18 -5.85
C HIS A 73 7.52 15.60 -6.60
N VAL A 74 6.29 15.82 -6.11
CA VAL A 74 5.04 15.30 -6.69
C VAL A 74 4.21 16.38 -7.40
N GLY A 75 4.74 17.60 -7.49
CA GLY A 75 4.13 18.77 -8.15
C GLY A 75 4.19 20.03 -7.29
N SER A 76 3.87 21.19 -7.86
CA SER A 76 3.77 22.44 -7.11
C SER A 76 2.40 22.54 -6.45
N TYR A 77 2.32 22.33 -5.13
CA TYR A 77 1.08 22.49 -4.37
C TYR A 77 1.22 23.58 -3.31
N GLY A 78 0.10 24.27 -3.10
CA GLY A 78 -0.06 25.28 -2.06
C GLY A 78 0.10 26.68 -2.62
N THR A 79 -0.99 27.44 -2.60
CA THR A 79 -0.89 28.90 -2.65
C THR A 79 -0.57 29.38 -1.24
N ARG A 80 0.44 30.25 -1.10
CA ARG A 80 0.83 30.82 0.19
C ARG A 80 -0.40 31.44 0.86
N GLY A 81 -0.77 30.93 2.04
CA GLY A 81 -1.94 31.40 2.80
C GLY A 81 -3.27 30.67 2.53
N VAL A 82 -3.33 29.73 1.58
CA VAL A 82 -4.58 29.01 1.22
C VAL A 82 -4.58 27.56 1.69
N GLY A 83 -3.40 26.95 1.84
CA GLY A 83 -3.27 25.53 2.19
C GLY A 83 -3.45 24.61 0.98
N TYR A 84 -3.74 23.34 1.25
CA TYR A 84 -3.95 22.29 0.26
C TYR A 84 -5.41 21.87 0.29
N GLU A 85 -6.00 21.65 -0.88
CA GLU A 85 -7.27 20.94 -0.99
C GLU A 85 -7.01 19.45 -0.76
N VAL A 86 -7.69 18.88 0.23
CA VAL A 86 -7.37 17.57 0.79
C VAL A 86 -7.62 16.46 -0.24
N GLN A 87 -8.73 16.53 -0.97
CA GLN A 87 -9.10 15.51 -1.96
C GLN A 87 -8.14 15.49 -3.15
N TYR A 88 -7.75 16.65 -3.64
CA TYR A 88 -6.82 16.82 -4.75
C TYR A 88 -5.40 16.40 -4.37
N LEU A 89 -4.92 16.79 -3.18
CA LEU A 89 -3.60 16.40 -2.71
C LEU A 89 -3.51 14.89 -2.42
N SER A 90 -4.55 14.30 -1.83
CA SER A 90 -4.63 12.85 -1.59
C SER A 90 -4.52 12.08 -2.90
N ARG A 91 -5.32 12.44 -3.92
CA ARG A 91 -5.27 11.81 -5.25
C ARG A 91 -3.90 11.94 -5.91
N HIS A 92 -3.26 13.09 -5.82
CA HIS A 92 -1.93 13.30 -6.43
C HIS A 92 -0.84 12.50 -5.74
N ILE A 93 -0.83 12.46 -4.40
CA ILE A 93 0.14 11.63 -3.66
C ILE A 93 -0.11 10.15 -3.96
N ALA A 94 -1.38 9.72 -4.02
CA ALA A 94 -1.74 8.35 -4.41
C ALA A 94 -1.20 8.01 -5.81
N ALA A 95 -1.41 8.89 -6.80
CA ALA A 95 -0.88 8.72 -8.15
C ALA A 95 0.65 8.64 -8.17
N ALA A 96 1.34 9.53 -7.45
CA ALA A 96 2.79 9.53 -7.37
C ALA A 96 3.37 8.28 -6.68
N LEU A 97 2.62 7.70 -5.74
CA LEU A 97 2.96 6.41 -5.10
C LEU A 97 2.57 5.20 -5.95
N GLY A 98 1.98 5.40 -7.13
CA GLY A 98 1.48 4.33 -7.99
C GLY A 98 0.22 3.65 -7.47
N LEU A 99 -0.48 4.26 -6.51
CA LEU A 99 -1.73 3.76 -5.90
C LEU A 99 -2.98 4.11 -6.75
N THR A 100 -2.80 4.66 -7.94
CA THR A 100 -3.85 4.72 -8.98
C THR A 100 -4.03 3.40 -9.73
N HIS A 101 -3.17 2.41 -9.47
CA HIS A 101 -3.33 1.06 -9.96
C HIS A 101 -4.23 0.27 -9.00
N ASP A 102 -5.08 -0.59 -9.56
CA ASP A 102 -5.86 -1.56 -8.78
C ASP A 102 -4.90 -2.63 -8.23
N TRP A 103 -4.38 -2.42 -7.02
CA TRP A 103 -3.54 -3.41 -6.34
C TRP A 103 -4.43 -4.50 -5.76
N LYS A 104 -4.55 -5.57 -6.52
CA LYS A 104 -5.35 -6.74 -6.17
C LYS A 104 -4.48 -7.77 -5.48
N VAL A 105 -4.72 -7.93 -4.19
CA VAL A 105 -3.94 -8.75 -3.28
C VAL A 105 -4.60 -10.10 -3.11
N ALA A 106 -3.83 -11.16 -3.34
CA ALA A 106 -4.18 -12.52 -2.96
C ALA A 106 -3.38 -12.93 -1.71
N ILE A 107 -4.02 -13.62 -0.76
CA ILE A 107 -3.37 -14.13 0.45
C ILE A 107 -3.29 -15.66 0.36
N VAL A 108 -2.09 -16.22 0.45
CA VAL A 108 -1.90 -17.68 0.51
C VAL A 108 -1.52 -18.09 1.92
N GLY A 109 -2.35 -18.96 2.50
CA GLY A 109 -2.35 -19.36 3.90
C GLY A 109 -3.47 -18.66 4.67
N ALA A 110 -4.57 -19.37 4.91
CA ALA A 110 -5.70 -18.95 5.73
C ALA A 110 -5.55 -19.40 7.19
N GLY A 111 -4.33 -19.36 7.74
CA GLY A 111 -4.08 -19.48 9.18
C GLY A 111 -4.45 -18.20 9.95
N ASN A 112 -4.05 -18.10 11.22
CA ASN A 112 -4.36 -16.94 12.06
C ASN A 112 -3.91 -15.61 11.42
N LEU A 113 -2.68 -15.56 10.92
CA LEU A 113 -2.13 -14.36 10.29
C LEU A 113 -2.87 -14.00 8.99
N GLY A 114 -3.04 -14.95 8.08
CA GLY A 114 -3.73 -14.69 6.81
C GLY A 114 -5.18 -14.26 6.99
N LYS A 115 -5.91 -14.88 7.94
CA LYS A 115 -7.28 -14.45 8.29
C LYS A 115 -7.31 -13.03 8.87
N ALA A 116 -6.33 -12.67 9.70
CA ALA A 116 -6.23 -11.32 10.25
C ALA A 116 -5.94 -10.28 9.15
N LEU A 117 -5.02 -10.59 8.23
CA LEU A 117 -4.69 -9.72 7.10
C LEU A 117 -5.88 -9.55 6.14
N ALA A 118 -6.62 -10.61 5.86
CA ALA A 118 -7.82 -10.55 5.00
C ALA A 118 -8.95 -9.69 5.59
N ARG A 119 -8.99 -9.52 6.91
CA ARG A 119 -9.98 -8.68 7.61
C ARG A 119 -9.45 -7.28 7.92
N TYR A 120 -8.21 -6.98 7.55
CA TYR A 120 -7.60 -5.71 7.88
C TYR A 120 -8.05 -4.61 6.91
N GLY A 121 -9.06 -3.83 7.30
CA GLY A 121 -9.57 -2.69 6.52
C GLY A 121 -8.53 -1.60 6.21
N GLY A 122 -7.35 -1.66 6.85
CA GLY A 122 -6.22 -0.81 6.50
C GLY A 122 -5.62 -1.06 5.12
N PHE A 123 -5.92 -2.19 4.47
CA PHE A 123 -5.51 -2.45 3.08
C PHE A 123 -6.40 -1.70 2.08
N GLU A 124 -7.72 -1.86 2.17
CA GLU A 124 -8.67 -1.19 1.27
C GLU A 124 -8.52 0.34 1.33
N SER A 125 -8.41 0.90 2.54
CA SER A 125 -8.17 2.34 2.76
C SER A 125 -6.84 2.88 2.22
N ARG A 126 -5.92 2.00 1.79
CA ARG A 126 -4.63 2.32 1.19
C ARG A 126 -4.52 1.91 -0.28
N GLY A 127 -5.63 1.52 -0.90
CA GLY A 127 -5.69 1.14 -2.31
C GLY A 127 -5.30 -0.31 -2.59
N PHE A 128 -5.35 -1.19 -1.58
CA PHE A 128 -5.10 -2.63 -1.72
C PHE A 128 -6.41 -3.38 -1.53
N ASP A 129 -6.93 -3.97 -2.61
CA ASP A 129 -8.14 -4.78 -2.59
C ASP A 129 -7.76 -6.26 -2.37
N VAL A 130 -8.24 -6.86 -1.28
CA VAL A 130 -7.98 -8.29 -1.04
C VAL A 130 -9.01 -9.10 -1.83
N VAL A 131 -8.58 -9.68 -2.93
CA VAL A 131 -9.49 -10.32 -3.90
C VAL A 131 -9.58 -11.84 -3.77
N ALA A 132 -8.65 -12.46 -3.05
CA ALA A 132 -8.61 -13.90 -2.88
C ALA A 132 -7.86 -14.32 -1.60
N ILE A 133 -8.29 -15.45 -1.03
CA ILE A 133 -7.58 -16.13 0.04
C ILE A 133 -7.53 -17.63 -0.27
N PHE A 134 -6.38 -18.27 -0.02
CA PHE A 134 -6.11 -19.67 -0.33
C PHE A 134 -5.64 -20.45 0.88
N ASP A 135 -5.98 -21.74 0.93
CA ASP A 135 -5.36 -22.70 1.84
C ASP A 135 -5.31 -24.09 1.21
N ALA A 136 -4.44 -24.97 1.72
CA ALA A 136 -4.38 -26.38 1.35
C ALA A 136 -5.22 -27.26 2.30
N ASP A 137 -5.51 -26.77 3.50
CA ASP A 137 -6.32 -27.48 4.49
C ASP A 137 -7.78 -27.53 4.05
N GLN A 138 -8.25 -28.73 3.70
CA GLN A 138 -9.62 -28.99 3.26
C GLN A 138 -10.68 -28.65 4.33
N MET A 139 -10.30 -28.57 5.60
CA MET A 139 -11.19 -28.10 6.67
C MET A 139 -11.39 -26.58 6.63
N VAL A 140 -10.44 -25.85 6.03
CA VAL A 140 -10.47 -24.40 5.90
C VAL A 140 -11.00 -23.96 4.54
N VAL A 141 -10.70 -24.71 3.47
CA VAL A 141 -11.21 -24.48 2.12
C VAL A 141 -12.73 -24.42 2.12
N GLY A 142 -13.28 -23.44 1.42
CA GLY A 142 -14.71 -23.19 1.33
C GLY A 142 -15.29 -22.34 2.47
N ASN A 143 -14.58 -22.13 3.57
CA ASN A 143 -14.99 -21.22 4.64
C ASN A 143 -14.91 -19.75 4.20
N GLU A 144 -15.62 -18.88 4.92
CA GLU A 144 -15.62 -17.44 4.68
C GLU A 144 -14.70 -16.70 5.65
N VAL A 145 -13.95 -15.74 5.11
CA VAL A 145 -13.11 -14.80 5.85
C VAL A 145 -13.48 -13.40 5.39
N GLY A 146 -14.36 -12.75 6.17
CA GLY A 146 -14.98 -11.52 5.70
C GLY A 146 -15.95 -11.86 4.56
N TRP A 147 -15.76 -11.23 3.40
CA TRP A 147 -16.55 -11.51 2.18
C TRP A 147 -15.87 -12.51 1.24
N LEU A 148 -14.65 -12.95 1.56
CA LEU A 148 -13.86 -13.85 0.73
C LEU A 148 -14.12 -15.30 1.11
N ARG A 149 -14.30 -16.16 0.11
CA ARG A 149 -14.32 -17.62 0.28
C ARG A 149 -12.93 -18.20 0.08
N VAL A 150 -12.47 -19.01 1.03
CA VAL A 150 -11.16 -19.68 0.93
C VAL A 150 -11.18 -20.66 -0.23
N SER A 151 -10.30 -20.42 -1.21
CA SER A 151 -10.09 -21.29 -2.36
C SER A 151 -9.02 -22.33 -2.05
N ASP A 152 -9.09 -23.48 -2.71
CA ASP A 152 -8.01 -24.46 -2.65
C ASP A 152 -6.76 -23.89 -3.33
N VAL A 153 -5.59 -24.05 -2.71
CA VAL A 153 -4.31 -23.68 -3.32
C VAL A 153 -4.00 -24.48 -4.59
N ALA A 154 -4.67 -25.61 -4.82
CA ALA A 154 -4.63 -26.32 -6.09
C ALA A 154 -5.10 -25.43 -7.26
N ASP A 155 -6.06 -24.55 -7.02
CA ASP A 155 -6.65 -23.65 -8.03
C ASP A 155 -5.92 -22.28 -8.14
N LEU A 156 -4.74 -22.15 -7.52
CA LEU A 156 -4.01 -20.88 -7.37
C LEU A 156 -3.92 -20.08 -8.68
N GLU A 157 -3.36 -20.67 -9.73
CA GLU A 157 -3.13 -20.00 -11.01
C GLU A 157 -4.45 -19.53 -11.63
N THR A 158 -5.46 -20.41 -11.65
CA THR A 158 -6.79 -20.11 -12.18
C THR A 158 -7.43 -18.93 -11.46
N VAL A 159 -7.37 -18.92 -10.12
CA VAL A 159 -7.98 -17.86 -9.32
C VAL A 159 -7.20 -16.55 -9.44
N LEU A 160 -5.86 -16.58 -9.44
CA LEU A 160 -5.03 -15.38 -9.64
C LEU A 160 -5.34 -14.71 -10.97
N HIS A 161 -5.45 -15.48 -12.06
CA HIS A 161 -5.85 -14.95 -13.36
C HIS A 161 -7.27 -14.39 -13.37
N ARG A 162 -8.23 -15.13 -12.80
CA ARG A 162 -9.64 -14.71 -12.77
C ARG A 162 -9.87 -13.42 -11.99
N THR A 163 -9.18 -13.25 -10.86
CA THR A 163 -9.33 -12.04 -10.03
C THR A 163 -8.51 -10.87 -10.56
N GLY A 164 -7.46 -11.16 -11.35
CA GLY A 164 -6.47 -10.17 -11.77
C GLY A 164 -5.53 -9.78 -10.62
N ALA A 165 -5.30 -10.69 -9.68
CA ALA A 165 -4.37 -10.46 -8.57
C ALA A 165 -2.96 -10.17 -9.12
N ASN A 166 -2.40 -9.04 -8.71
CA ASN A 166 -1.07 -8.57 -9.14
C ASN A 166 -0.09 -8.43 -7.96
N MET A 167 -0.53 -8.80 -6.76
CA MET A 167 0.30 -8.91 -5.56
C MET A 167 -0.11 -10.14 -4.75
N VAL A 168 0.85 -10.84 -4.15
CA VAL A 168 0.58 -11.98 -3.27
C VAL A 168 1.21 -11.78 -1.90
N VAL A 169 0.44 -12.09 -0.85
CA VAL A 169 0.95 -12.23 0.51
C VAL A 169 1.09 -13.71 0.85
N LEU A 170 2.29 -14.13 1.27
CA LEU A 170 2.57 -15.49 1.72
C LEU A 170 2.59 -15.53 3.25
N ALA A 171 1.55 -16.14 3.83
CA ALA A 171 1.38 -16.36 5.26
C ALA A 171 1.50 -17.86 5.59
N LEU A 172 2.60 -18.46 5.14
CA LEU A 172 2.79 -19.92 5.09
C LEU A 172 3.91 -20.40 6.02
N PRO A 173 3.85 -21.67 6.47
CA PRO A 173 5.01 -22.34 7.05
C PRO A 173 6.19 -22.40 6.07
N ALA A 174 7.42 -22.39 6.60
CA ALA A 174 8.65 -22.41 5.79
C ALA A 174 8.70 -23.56 4.77
N ALA A 175 8.23 -24.75 5.15
CA ALA A 175 8.33 -25.97 4.35
C ALA A 175 7.65 -25.88 2.97
N VAL A 176 6.61 -25.05 2.83
CA VAL A 176 5.82 -24.94 1.59
C VAL A 176 5.99 -23.59 0.89
N ALA A 177 6.61 -22.61 1.55
CA ALA A 177 6.64 -21.23 1.10
C ALA A 177 7.36 -21.04 -0.25
N GLN A 178 8.48 -21.74 -0.49
CA GLN A 178 9.21 -21.66 -1.76
C GLN A 178 8.38 -22.19 -2.92
N GLY A 179 7.83 -23.40 -2.81
CA GLY A 179 7.05 -24.01 -3.88
C GLY A 179 5.80 -23.19 -4.24
N VAL A 180 5.14 -22.57 -3.26
CA VAL A 180 4.04 -21.64 -3.53
C VAL A 180 4.55 -20.35 -4.20
N CYS A 181 5.66 -19.78 -3.74
CA CYS A 181 6.26 -18.59 -4.35
C CYS A 181 6.60 -18.82 -5.83
N ASP A 182 7.14 -19.99 -6.17
CA ASP A 182 7.48 -20.35 -7.55
C ASP A 182 6.23 -20.41 -8.43
N ARG A 183 5.13 -20.99 -7.91
CA ARG A 183 3.82 -21.00 -8.61
C ARG A 183 3.23 -19.60 -8.81
N VAL A 184 3.33 -18.75 -7.79
CA VAL A 184 2.89 -17.34 -7.86
C VAL A 184 3.64 -16.58 -8.95
N VAL A 185 4.96 -16.75 -9.01
CA VAL A 185 5.80 -16.13 -10.05
C VAL A 185 5.48 -16.70 -11.43
N ALA A 186 5.30 -18.02 -11.54
CA ALA A 186 4.92 -18.67 -12.79
C ALA A 186 3.53 -18.22 -13.31
N ALA A 187 2.62 -17.84 -12.42
CA ALA A 187 1.32 -17.24 -12.75
C ALA A 187 1.42 -15.77 -13.22
N GLY A 188 2.63 -15.19 -13.23
CA GLY A 188 2.89 -13.82 -13.69
C GLY A 188 2.77 -12.75 -12.61
N VAL A 189 2.68 -13.13 -11.32
CA VAL A 189 2.65 -12.16 -10.22
C VAL A 189 4.06 -11.91 -9.70
N HIS A 190 4.57 -10.70 -9.92
CA HIS A 190 5.95 -10.33 -9.61
C HIS A 190 6.10 -9.52 -8.32
N SER A 191 5.02 -9.28 -7.58
CA SER A 191 5.05 -8.54 -6.29
C SER A 191 4.63 -9.46 -5.16
N VAL A 192 5.56 -9.80 -4.27
CA VAL A 192 5.33 -10.78 -3.20
C VAL A 192 5.72 -10.19 -1.84
N LEU A 193 4.79 -10.24 -0.89
CA LEU A 193 5.04 -9.94 0.53
C LEU A 193 5.07 -11.26 1.31
N SER A 194 6.21 -11.63 1.88
CA SER A 194 6.37 -12.90 2.59
C SER A 194 6.53 -12.70 4.09
N PHE A 195 5.67 -13.40 4.85
CA PHE A 195 5.79 -13.60 6.29
C PHE A 195 6.38 -14.97 6.64
N ALA A 196 6.75 -15.77 5.63
CA ALA A 196 7.33 -17.08 5.87
C ALA A 196 8.71 -16.95 6.56
N PRO A 197 9.01 -17.77 7.58
CA PRO A 197 10.27 -17.69 8.32
C PRO A 197 11.42 -18.38 7.57
N VAL A 198 11.57 -18.07 6.28
CA VAL A 198 12.60 -18.62 5.39
C VAL A 198 13.00 -17.58 4.36
N MET A 199 14.24 -17.67 3.86
CA MET A 199 14.69 -16.87 2.72
C MET A 199 14.15 -17.51 1.45
N LEU A 200 13.28 -16.79 0.73
CA LEU A 200 12.77 -17.23 -0.56
C LEU A 200 13.72 -16.81 -1.68
N GLN A 201 13.88 -17.68 -2.66
CA GLN A 201 14.62 -17.41 -3.89
C GLN A 201 13.61 -17.01 -4.98
N VAL A 202 13.87 -15.90 -5.65
CA VAL A 202 13.03 -15.40 -6.75
C VAL A 202 13.92 -14.96 -7.91
N PRO A 203 13.46 -15.08 -9.17
CA PRO A 203 14.20 -14.61 -10.32
C PRO A 203 14.31 -13.08 -10.35
N GLU A 204 15.20 -12.58 -11.20
CA GLU A 204 15.36 -11.14 -11.43
C GLU A 204 14.04 -10.52 -11.94
N GLY A 205 13.72 -9.30 -11.49
CA GLY A 205 12.47 -8.62 -11.81
C GLY A 205 11.30 -8.92 -10.88
N VAL A 206 11.42 -9.90 -9.96
CA VAL A 206 10.43 -10.15 -8.91
C VAL A 206 10.75 -9.31 -7.67
N ASN A 207 9.78 -8.49 -7.26
CA ASN A 207 9.82 -7.71 -6.03
C ASN A 207 9.36 -8.56 -4.85
N LEU A 208 10.32 -9.11 -4.11
CA LEU A 208 10.07 -9.83 -2.87
C LEU A 208 10.35 -8.95 -1.66
N ARG A 209 9.35 -8.74 -0.80
CA ARG A 209 9.49 -8.09 0.50
C ARG A 209 9.26 -9.09 1.62
N LYS A 210 10.25 -9.27 2.48
CA LYS A 210 10.12 -10.08 3.71
C LYS A 210 9.64 -9.21 4.87
N VAL A 211 8.71 -9.72 5.66
CA VAL A 211 8.30 -9.15 6.95
C VAL A 211 8.58 -10.17 8.05
N ASP A 212 9.40 -9.75 9.02
CA ASP A 212 9.78 -10.57 10.16
C ASP A 212 9.51 -9.80 11.46
N MET A 213 8.28 -9.94 11.97
CA MET A 213 7.83 -9.20 13.15
C MET A 213 8.66 -9.54 14.39
N ALA A 214 9.23 -10.74 14.47
CA ALA A 214 10.09 -11.13 15.58
C ALA A 214 11.42 -10.37 15.55
N THR A 215 12.00 -10.20 14.37
CA THR A 215 13.21 -9.38 14.18
C THR A 215 12.95 -7.93 14.56
N GLU A 216 11.81 -7.35 14.17
CA GLU A 216 11.43 -5.98 14.56
C GLU A 216 11.31 -5.83 16.09
N LEU A 217 10.70 -6.80 16.77
CA LEU A 217 10.61 -6.81 18.23
C LEU A 217 11.97 -6.95 18.92
N GLN A 218 12.90 -7.74 18.36
CA GLN A 218 14.27 -7.86 18.88
C GLN A 218 15.04 -6.53 18.76
N ILE A 219 14.88 -5.82 17.64
CA ILE A 219 15.45 -4.48 17.46
C ILE A 219 14.87 -3.52 18.50
N LEU A 220 13.54 -3.54 18.69
CA LEU A 220 12.90 -2.72 19.71
C LEU A 220 13.41 -3.04 21.12
N ALA A 221 13.56 -4.31 21.46
CA ALA A 221 14.07 -4.75 22.75
C ALA A 221 15.50 -4.25 23.00
N TYR A 222 16.37 -4.31 21.99
CA TYR A 222 17.73 -3.78 22.07
C TYR A 222 17.75 -2.27 22.37
N HIS A 223 16.90 -1.49 21.71
CA HIS A 223 16.78 -0.05 21.98
C HIS A 223 16.18 0.23 23.35
N ALA A 224 15.17 -0.52 23.77
CA ALA A 224 14.55 -0.39 25.08
C ALA A 224 15.56 -0.66 26.21
N GLN A 225 16.41 -1.70 26.06
CA GLN A 225 17.46 -2.01 27.02
C GLN A 225 18.47 -0.85 27.15
N ARG A 226 18.88 -0.24 26.03
CA ARG A 226 19.84 0.89 26.05
C ARG A 226 19.23 2.17 26.60
N ALA A 227 17.94 2.42 26.34
CA ALA A 227 17.23 3.55 26.91
C ALA A 227 17.00 3.41 28.43
N GLN A 228 17.00 2.18 28.96
CA GLN A 228 16.92 1.88 30.39
C GLN A 228 18.28 1.90 31.11
N ALA A 229 19.40 2.05 30.37
CA ALA A 229 20.75 2.12 30.92
C ALA A 229 21.37 3.54 31.00
N PRO A 230 20.68 4.63 31.38
CA PRO A 230 21.36 5.87 31.74
C PRO A 230 21.78 5.78 33.22
N GLY A 231 22.97 5.23 33.53
CA GLY A 231 23.48 5.30 34.90
C GLY A 231 24.54 4.31 35.40
N GLN A 232 25.37 3.70 34.57
CA GLN A 232 26.58 3.01 35.06
C GLN A 232 27.84 3.50 34.33
N THR A 233 28.19 4.75 34.61
CA THR A 233 29.57 5.24 34.56
C THR A 233 29.76 6.16 35.75
N ALA A 234 30.29 5.60 36.83
CA ALA A 234 31.08 6.26 37.87
C ALA A 234 31.98 5.19 38.50
#